data_AF-A0A6I4U3Q4-F1
#
_entry.id   AF-A0A6I4U3Q4-F1
#
_cell.length_a   1.000
_cell.length_b   1.000
_cell.length_c   1.000
_cell.angle_alpha   90.00
_cell.angle_beta   90.00
_cell.angle_gamma   90.00
#
_symmetry.space_group_name_H-M   'P 1'
#
loop_
_entity.id
_entity.type
_entity.pdbx_description
1 polymer ?
#
loop_
_entity_poly.entity_id
_entity_poly.type
_entity_poly.pdbx_seq_one_letter_code
_entity_poly.pdbx_strand_id
1 'polypeptide(L)' 'MILYRNRVKGRRTPLIALVIELECPARDIEDAIAVLVDVNLVTWCPRRHFLRLTEHGAELVREYFLDDAPLSLPEPDCIA' A
#
# COMPACT_ATOMS: atom_id res chain seq x y z
N MET A 1 -1.00 -7.40 -0.32
CA MET A 1 -1.98 -7.73 -1.37
C MET A 1 -3.45 -7.38 -1.02
N ILE A 2 -3.86 -7.46 0.26
CA ILE A 2 -5.25 -7.20 0.67
C ILE A 2 -5.84 -5.85 0.24
N LEU A 3 -5.05 -4.76 0.26
CA LEU A 3 -5.52 -3.43 -0.16
C LEU A 3 -5.95 -3.40 -1.62
N TYR A 4 -5.12 -3.94 -2.50
CA TYR A 4 -5.41 -4.02 -3.92
C TYR A 4 -6.61 -4.94 -4.20
N ARG A 5 -6.64 -6.12 -3.57
CA ARG A 5 -7.76 -7.08 -3.69
C ARG A 5 -9.09 -6.46 -3.25
N ASN A 6 -9.10 -5.72 -2.14
CA ASN A 6 -10.30 -5.07 -1.64
C ASN A 6 -10.73 -3.92 -2.55
N ARG A 7 -9.78 -3.14 -3.09
CA ARG A 7 -10.09 -2.09 -4.08
C ARG A 7 -10.77 -2.67 -5.32
N VAL A 8 -10.23 -3.72 -5.93
CA VAL A 8 -10.83 -4.38 -7.12
C VAL A 8 -12.27 -4.85 -6.85
N LYS A 9 -12.56 -5.28 -5.62
CA LYS A 9 -13.89 -5.70 -5.18
C LYS A 9 -14.81 -4.56 -4.72
N GLY A 10 -14.36 -3.31 -4.80
CA GLY A 10 -15.09 -2.15 -4.28
C GLY A 10 -15.22 -2.11 -2.74
N ARG A 11 -14.40 -2.89 -2.03
CA ARG A 11 -14.43 -3.03 -0.57
C ARG A 11 -13.43 -2.10 0.11
N ARG A 12 -13.72 -1.78 1.37
CA ARG A 12 -12.82 -1.06 2.27
C ARG A 12 -11.99 -2.07 3.06
N THR A 13 -10.77 -1.70 3.43
CA THR A 13 -9.95 -2.56 4.28
C THR A 13 -10.01 -2.04 5.71
N PRO A 14 -10.61 -2.76 6.66
CA PRO A 14 -10.58 -2.36 8.05
C PRO A 14 -9.18 -2.56 8.61
N LEU A 15 -8.75 -1.71 9.54
CA LEU A 15 -7.42 -1.77 10.17
C LEU A 15 -7.15 -3.15 10.79
N ILE A 16 -8.16 -3.73 11.45
CA ILE A 16 -8.04 -5.05 12.08
C ILE A 16 -7.68 -6.16 11.08
N ALA A 17 -8.08 -6.05 9.81
CA ALA A 17 -7.70 -7.03 8.81
C ALA A 17 -6.20 -6.94 8.49
N LEU A 18 -5.62 -5.73 8.52
CA LEU A 18 -4.17 -5.55 8.38
C LEU A 18 -3.40 -6.05 9.59
N VAL A 19 -3.92 -5.81 10.81
CA VAL A 19 -3.32 -6.31 12.05
C VAL A 19 -3.20 -7.84 12.01
N ILE A 20 -4.26 -8.51 11.58
CA ILE A 20 -4.28 -9.97 11.48
C ILE A 20 -3.37 -10.46 10.35
N GLU A 21 -3.43 -9.86 9.16
CA GLU A 21 -2.66 -10.33 7.99
C GLU A 21 -1.16 -10.06 8.11
N LEU A 22 -0.77 -8.96 8.75
CA LEU A 22 0.63 -8.56 8.92
C LEU A 22 1.22 -9.01 10.26
N GLU A 23 0.41 -9.63 11.12
CA GLU A 23 0.78 -10.04 12.49
C GLU A 23 1.51 -8.93 13.26
N CYS A 24 1.03 -7.69 13.11
CA CYS A 24 1.70 -6.48 13.56
C CYS A 24 0.76 -5.64 14.44
N PRO A 25 1.26 -5.00 15.51
CA PRO A 25 0.45 -4.13 16.36
C PRO A 25 -0.26 -3.02 15.57
N ALA A 26 -1.50 -2.70 15.97
CA ALA A 26 -2.30 -1.67 15.32
C ALA A 26 -1.57 -0.31 15.24
N ARG A 27 -0.80 0.04 16.28
CA ARG A 27 -0.02 1.29 16.32
C ARG A 27 1.01 1.37 15.20
N ASP A 28 1.80 0.33 15.01
CA ASP A 28 2.85 0.31 13.98
C ASP A 28 2.23 0.38 12.58
N ILE A 29 1.07 -0.24 12.40
CA ILE A 29 0.30 -0.15 11.15
C ILE A 29 -0.27 1.26 10.95
N GLU A 30 -0.77 1.92 12.00
CA GLU A 30 -1.26 3.30 11.93
C GLU A 30 -0.13 4.28 11.57
N ASP A 31 1.06 4.10 12.14
CA ASP A 31 2.26 4.88 11.81
C ASP A 31 2.63 4.68 10.32
N ALA A 32 2.61 3.44 9.82
CA ALA A 32 2.83 3.16 8.41
C ALA A 32 1.74 3.77 7.51
N ILE A 33 0.47 3.72 7.92
CA ILE A 33 -0.64 4.34 7.20
C ILE A 33 -0.45 5.84 7.10
N ALA A 34 0.02 6.51 8.15
CA ALA A 34 0.27 7.95 8.13
C ALA A 34 1.29 8.33 7.05
N VAL A 35 2.37 7.56 6.92
CA VAL A 35 3.36 7.73 5.85
C VAL A 35 2.74 7.51 4.47
N LEU A 36 1.96 6.44 4.29
CA LEU A 36 1.32 6.13 3.01
C LEU A 36 0.24 7.15 2.60
N VAL A 37 -0.39 7.82 3.57
CA VAL A 37 -1.32 8.93 3.32
C VAL A 37 -0.56 10.16 2.83
N ASP A 38 0.58 10.47 3.45
CA ASP A 38 1.42 11.62 3.09
C ASP A 38 1.90 11.54 1.63
N VAL A 39 2.26 10.33 1.17
CA VAL A 39 2.62 10.08 -0.24
C VAL A 39 1.42 9.75 -1.15
N ASN A 40 0.18 9.98 -0.68
CA ASN A 40 -1.05 9.80 -1.46
C ASN A 40 -1.26 8.37 -2.05
N LEU A 41 -0.76 7.33 -1.37
CA LEU A 41 -0.95 5.93 -1.79
C LEU A 41 -2.23 5.33 -1.20
N VAL A 42 -2.64 5.81 -0.03
CA VAL A 42 -3.87 5.36 0.63
C VAL A 42 -4.67 6.56 1.16
N THR A 43 -5.97 6.39 1.29
CA THR A 43 -6.86 7.28 2.04
C THR A 43 -7.23 6.61 3.35
N TRP A 44 -7.03 7.30 4.45
CA TRP A 44 -7.38 6.84 5.80
C TRP A 44 -8.67 7.49 6.31
N CYS A 45 -9.57 6.69 6.90
CA CYS A 45 -10.76 7.18 7.58
C CYS A 45 -10.71 6.85 9.07
N PRO A 46 -10.21 7.77 9.93
CA PRO A 46 -9.94 7.48 11.34
C PRO A 46 -11.23 7.14 12.12
N ARG A 47 -12.34 7.85 11.85
CA ARG A 47 -13.62 7.64 12.55
C ARG A 47 -14.20 6.24 12.40
N ARG A 48 -13.81 5.50 11.36
CA ARG A 48 -14.35 4.17 11.04
C ARG A 48 -13.23 3.12 10.89
N HIS A 49 -11.99 3.48 11.24
CA HIS A 49 -10.78 2.65 11.16
C HIS A 49 -10.68 1.80 9.89
N PHE A 50 -10.88 2.40 8.73
CA PHE A 50 -10.65 1.74 7.44
C PHE A 50 -9.78 2.58 6.53
N LEU A 51 -9.07 1.89 5.65
CA LEU A 51 -8.30 2.49 4.58
C LEU A 51 -8.78 2.05 3.20
N ARG A 52 -8.48 2.88 2.21
CA ARG A 52 -8.67 2.60 0.78
C ARG A 52 -7.38 2.91 0.04
N LEU A 53 -7.01 2.05 -0.89
CA LEU A 53 -5.94 2.34 -1.84
C LEU A 53 -6.40 3.47 -2.77
N THR A 54 -5.56 4.46 -3.08
CA THR A 54 -5.86 5.55 -4.04
C THR A 54 -5.73 5.03 -5.48
N GLU A 55 -6.07 5.87 -6.47
CA GLU A 55 -5.77 5.56 -7.89
C GLU A 55 -4.26 5.44 -8.10
N HIS A 56 -3.50 6.44 -7.66
CA HIS A 56 -2.04 6.44 -7.72
C HIS A 56 -1.41 5.21 -7.04
N GLY A 57 -1.87 4.85 -5.83
CA GLY A 57 -1.38 3.66 -5.14
C GLY A 57 -1.74 2.35 -5.85
N ALA A 58 -2.86 2.30 -6.58
CA ALA A 58 -3.24 1.13 -7.36
C ALA A 58 -2.40 0.96 -8.62
N GLU A 59 -2.07 2.07 -9.28
CA GLU A 59 -1.16 2.07 -10.44
C GLU A 59 0.23 1.56 -10.05
N LEU A 60 0.80 2.07 -8.95
CA LEU A 60 2.10 1.61 -8.47
C LEU A 60 2.06 0.14 -8.05
N VAL A 61 1.01 -0.30 -7.35
CA VAL A 61 0.92 -1.73 -7.01
C VAL A 61 0.87 -2.60 -8.27
N ARG A 62 0.19 -2.14 -9.32
CA ARG A 62 0.15 -2.86 -10.59
C ARG A 62 1.51 -2.89 -11.26
N GLU A 63 2.16 -1.74 -11.40
CA GLU A 63 3.47 -1.61 -12.03
C GLU A 63 4.56 -2.43 -11.32
N TYR A 64 4.60 -2.39 -9.98
CA TYR A 64 5.67 -3.02 -9.21
C TYR A 64 5.43 -4.50 -8.90
N PHE A 65 4.17 -4.94 -8.78
CA PHE A 65 3.86 -6.29 -8.27
C PHE A 65 3.04 -7.16 -9.23
N LEU A 66 2.42 -6.59 -10.27
CA LEU A 66 1.52 -7.34 -11.17
C LEU A 66 2.00 -7.34 -12.61
N ASP A 67 2.63 -6.26 -13.07
CA ASP A 67 3.30 -6.22 -14.35
C ASP A 67 4.73 -6.78 -14.15
N ASP A 68 5.03 -7.94 -14.76
CA ASP A 68 6.35 -8.57 -14.85
C ASP A 68 7.32 -7.72 -15.72
N ALA A 69 7.42 -6.43 -15.45
CA ALA A 69 8.47 -5.60 -16.04
C ALA A 69 9.70 -5.73 -15.14
N PRO A 70 10.80 -6.38 -15.59
CA PRO A 70 12.04 -6.34 -14.83
C PRO A 70 12.41 -4.87 -14.67
N LEU A 71 12.37 -4.38 -13.43
CA LEU A 71 12.99 -3.11 -13.08
C LEU A 71 14.45 -3.25 -13.50
N SER A 72 14.81 -2.66 -14.64
CA SER A 72 16.17 -2.19 -14.86
C SER A 72 16.41 -1.14 -13.79
N LEU A 73 16.81 -1.60 -12.61
CA LEU A 73 17.48 -0.75 -11.64
C LEU A 73 18.56 -0.03 -12.43
N PRO A 74 18.66 1.31 -12.37
CA PRO A 74 19.79 2.00 -12.95
C PRO A 74 21.03 1.32 -12.35
N GLU A 75 21.87 0.75 -13.23
CA GLU A 75 23.15 0.20 -12.81
C GLU A 75 23.84 1.29 -11.99
N PRO A 76 24.38 0.98 -10.79
CA PRO A 76 25.15 1.98 -10.07
C PRO A 76 26.24 2.43 -11.03
N ASP A 77 26.26 3.73 -11.37
CA ASP A 77 27.28 4.32 -12.20
C ASP A 77 28.64 3.83 -11.70
N CYS A 78 29.25 2.90 -12.44
CA CYS A 78 30.61 2.47 -12.20
C CYS A 78 31.47 3.70 -12.48
N ILE A 79 31.81 4.43 -11.41
CA ILE A 79 32.78 5.52 -11.47
C ILE A 79 34.08 4.89 -11.99
N ALA A 80 34.41 5.27 -13.23
CA ALA A 80 35.59 4.86 -13.98
C ALA A 80 36.89 5.40 -13.34
#